data_AF-A0A022QL04-F1
#
_entry.id   AF-A0A022QL04-F1
#
_cell.length_a   1.000
_cell.length_b   1.000
_cell.length_c   1.000
_cell.angle_alpha   90.00
_cell.angle_beta   90.00
_cell.angle_gamma   90.00
#
_symmetry.space_group_name_H-M   'P 1'
#
loop_
_entity.id
_entity.type
_entity.pdbx_description
1 polymer ?
#
loop_
_entity_poly.entity_id
_entity_poly.type
_entity_poly.pdbx_seq_one_letter_code
_entity_poly.pdbx_strand_id
1 'polypeptide(L)'
;MNIDSVQGIMGRVSAENHLNISKLFDQHFALSVPKSRYIPVETTSDLFLLQSDLYTLTDGTLTRNTARENPSDPSIELEPLFENVDDFKQRFKSIPSVVALDSLDVTGDVWFGTDITLKGKVSIHARLGMKIVIPDGTVLEDK
;
A
#
# COMPACT_ATOMS: atom_id res chain seq x y z
N MET A 1 6.68 40.22 -32.81
CA MET A 1 6.27 39.65 -31.51
C MET A 1 4.88 40.16 -31.22
N ASN A 2 3.87 39.30 -31.32
CA ASN A 2 2.49 39.61 -30.97
C ASN A 2 2.13 38.87 -29.67
N ILE A 3 1.43 39.54 -28.77
CA ILE A 3 1.12 39.12 -27.40
C ILE A 3 0.06 37.99 -27.33
N ASP A 4 -0.53 37.62 -28.47
CA ASP A 4 -1.56 36.58 -28.58
C ASP A 4 -1.01 35.13 -28.54
N SER A 5 0.31 34.93 -28.44
CA SER A 5 0.93 33.59 -28.42
C SER A 5 1.07 32.95 -27.03
N VAL A 6 0.50 33.54 -25.97
CA VAL A 6 0.73 33.08 -24.58
C VAL A 6 -0.54 32.64 -23.84
N GLN A 7 -1.74 32.66 -24.47
CA GLN A 7 -3.00 32.29 -23.80
C GLN A 7 -3.83 31.16 -24.44
N GLY A 8 -3.38 30.51 -25.51
CA GLY A 8 -4.18 29.47 -26.20
C GLY A 8 -3.89 28.01 -25.82
N ILE A 9 -2.88 27.72 -24.99
CA ILE A 9 -2.44 26.35 -24.67
C ILE A 9 -3.08 25.83 -23.37
N MET A 10 -4.24 26.39 -23.01
CA MET A 10 -4.95 26.09 -21.78
C MET A 10 -6.25 25.35 -22.11
N GLY A 11 -6.35 24.11 -21.61
CA GLY A 11 -7.60 23.34 -21.64
C GLY A 11 -7.54 22.07 -22.47
N ARG A 12 -6.69 21.11 -22.10
CA ARG A 12 -7.07 19.70 -22.30
C ARG A 12 -8.23 19.42 -21.35
N VAL A 13 -9.44 19.71 -21.79
CA VAL A 13 -10.63 19.15 -21.16
C VAL A 13 -10.61 17.67 -21.51
N SER A 14 -10.09 16.84 -20.60
CA SER A 14 -10.40 15.43 -20.61
C SER A 14 -11.88 15.33 -20.28
N ALA A 15 -12.71 15.12 -21.29
CA ALA A 15 -14.10 14.73 -21.07
C ALA A 15 -14.07 13.30 -20.52
N GLU A 16 -13.94 13.16 -19.21
CA GLU A 16 -14.13 11.89 -18.51
C GLU A 16 -15.63 11.57 -18.47
N ASN A 17 -16.18 11.24 -19.64
CA ASN A 17 -17.42 10.48 -19.69
C ASN A 17 -17.11 9.07 -19.19
N HIS A 18 -17.21 8.84 -17.88
CA HIS A 18 -17.22 7.49 -17.33
C HIS A 18 -18.44 6.74 -17.86
N LEU A 19 -18.20 5.98 -18.94
CA LEU A 19 -19.18 5.11 -19.56
C LEU A 19 -19.50 3.99 -18.55
N ASN A 20 -20.60 4.18 -17.82
CA ASN A 20 -21.08 3.17 -16.91
C ASN A 20 -21.67 2.02 -17.73
N ILE A 21 -21.26 0.78 -17.43
CA ILE A 21 -21.74 -0.43 -18.12
C ILE A 21 -23.28 -0.52 -18.11
N SER A 22 -23.94 0.04 -17.08
CA SER A 22 -25.40 0.14 -17.00
C SER A 22 -26.06 0.95 -18.13
N LYS A 23 -25.32 1.85 -18.78
CA LYS A 23 -25.79 2.64 -19.93
C LYS A 23 -25.58 1.92 -21.27
N LEU A 24 -24.90 0.78 -21.27
CA LEU A 24 -24.57 0.00 -22.47
C LEU A 24 -25.47 -1.23 -22.67
N PHE A 25 -26.14 -1.71 -21.62
CA PHE A 25 -26.93 -2.92 -21.66
C PHE A 25 -28.32 -2.71 -21.06
N ASP A 26 -29.35 -3.18 -21.77
CA ASP A 26 -30.76 -3.10 -21.36
C ASP A 26 -31.03 -3.91 -20.07
N GLN A 27 -30.24 -4.96 -19.82
CA GLN A 27 -30.30 -5.77 -18.61
C GLN A 27 -28.98 -5.69 -17.84
N HIS A 28 -28.99 -4.95 -16.74
CA HIS A 28 -27.85 -4.81 -15.83
C HIS A 28 -28.33 -4.88 -14.37
N PHE A 29 -27.50 -5.45 -13.51
CA PHE A 29 -27.72 -5.43 -12.05
C PHE A 29 -26.38 -5.48 -11.34
N ALA A 30 -26.31 -4.89 -10.15
CA ALA A 30 -25.14 -4.95 -9.28
C ALA A 30 -25.36 -6.01 -8.19
N LEU A 31 -24.33 -6.80 -7.90
CA LEU A 31 -24.34 -7.75 -6.79
C LEU A 31 -23.48 -7.19 -5.66
N SER A 32 -24.04 -7.12 -4.46
CA SER A 32 -23.25 -6.86 -3.26
C SER A 32 -22.43 -8.12 -2.93
N VAL A 33 -21.14 -7.93 -2.70
CA VAL A 33 -20.20 -9.01 -2.40
C VAL A 33 -19.45 -8.69 -1.11
N PRO A 34 -19.01 -9.70 -0.34
CA PRO A 34 -18.14 -9.46 0.82
C PRO A 34 -16.84 -8.78 0.39
N LYS A 35 -16.26 -7.95 1.27
CA LYS A 35 -14.98 -7.26 1.03
C LYS A 35 -13.85 -8.22 0.67
N SER A 36 -13.88 -9.45 1.17
CA SER A 36 -12.90 -10.49 0.85
C SER A 36 -12.78 -10.84 -0.63
N ARG A 37 -13.79 -10.50 -1.45
CA ARG A 37 -13.76 -10.70 -2.90
C ARG A 37 -13.12 -9.55 -3.69
N TYR A 38 -12.79 -8.45 -3.02
CA TYR A 38 -12.22 -7.27 -3.66
C TYR A 38 -11.14 -6.67 -2.77
N ILE A 39 -9.90 -7.04 -3.08
CA ILE A 39 -8.70 -6.57 -2.39
C ILE A 39 -7.83 -5.91 -3.47
N PRO A 40 -8.07 -4.62 -3.74
CA PRO A 40 -7.30 -3.89 -4.75
C PRO A 40 -5.84 -3.76 -4.30
N VAL A 41 -4.93 -3.74 -5.28
CA VAL A 41 -3.50 -3.53 -5.06
C VAL A 41 -3.08 -2.38 -5.95
N GLU A 42 -3.17 -1.18 -5.41
CA GLU A 42 -2.91 0.05 -6.16
C GLU A 42 -1.56 0.65 -5.77
N THR A 43 -1.11 0.38 -4.54
CA THR A 43 0.11 0.93 -3.96
C THR A 43 1.04 -0.16 -3.43
N THR A 44 2.28 0.21 -3.14
CA THR A 44 3.23 -0.68 -2.46
C THR A 44 2.85 -0.94 -1.00
N SER A 45 2.06 -0.06 -0.36
CA SER A 45 1.41 -0.34 0.93
C SER A 45 0.44 -1.51 0.85
N ASP A 46 -0.39 -1.58 -0.21
CA ASP A 46 -1.27 -2.72 -0.44
C ASP A 46 -0.47 -4.00 -0.69
N LEU A 47 0.59 -3.89 -1.50
CA LEU A 47 1.50 -5.00 -1.79
C LEU A 47 2.17 -5.52 -0.53
N PHE A 48 2.61 -4.62 0.36
CA PHE A 48 3.21 -4.96 1.65
C PHE A 48 2.26 -5.80 2.50
N LEU A 49 0.99 -5.39 2.62
CA LEU A 49 -0.01 -6.15 3.37
C LEU A 49 -0.19 -7.56 2.80
N LEU A 50 -0.30 -7.69 1.48
CA LEU A 50 -0.52 -8.98 0.82
C LEU A 50 0.66 -9.93 0.87
N GLN A 51 1.88 -9.39 0.91
CA GLN A 51 3.11 -10.18 1.02
C GLN A 51 3.47 -10.49 2.48
N SER A 52 2.89 -9.78 3.45
CA SER A 52 3.10 -10.03 4.87
C SER A 52 2.40 -11.30 5.34
N ASP A 53 2.65 -11.67 6.59
CA ASP A 53 1.98 -12.78 7.26
C ASP A 53 0.50 -12.50 7.62
N LEU A 54 -0.03 -11.32 7.26
CA LEU A 54 -1.46 -11.01 7.39
C LEU A 54 -2.33 -11.80 6.42
N TYR A 55 -1.79 -12.14 5.24
CA TYR A 55 -2.50 -12.86 4.20
C TYR A 55 -1.71 -14.09 3.73
N THR A 56 -2.42 -15.13 3.33
CA THR A 56 -1.84 -16.33 2.75
C THR A 56 -2.60 -16.68 1.48
N LEU A 57 -1.86 -16.82 0.38
CA LEU A 57 -2.40 -17.25 -0.90
C LEU A 57 -2.25 -18.77 -1.01
N THR A 58 -3.36 -19.49 -1.09
CA THR A 58 -3.38 -20.95 -1.29
C THR A 58 -4.38 -21.28 -2.39
N ASP A 59 -3.93 -22.00 -3.42
CA ASP A 59 -4.76 -22.39 -4.58
C ASP A 59 -5.54 -21.22 -5.22
N GLY A 60 -4.90 -20.06 -5.31
CA GLY A 60 -5.51 -18.84 -5.87
C GLY A 60 -6.52 -18.15 -4.95
N THR A 61 -6.72 -18.67 -3.73
CA THR A 61 -7.57 -18.07 -2.71
C THR A 61 -6.73 -17.34 -1.69
N LEU A 62 -7.00 -16.04 -1.51
CA LEU A 62 -6.38 -15.27 -0.46
C LEU A 62 -7.16 -15.46 0.85
N THR A 63 -6.47 -15.90 1.89
CA THR A 63 -7.03 -16.12 3.22
C THR A 63 -6.33 -15.21 4.21
N ARG A 64 -7.09 -14.61 5.13
CA ARG A 64 -6.55 -13.73 6.16
C ARG A 64 -6.08 -14.56 7.34
N ASN A 65 -4.96 -14.17 7.95
CA ASN A 65 -4.40 -14.84 9.10
C ASN A 65 -5.36 -14.76 10.31
N THR A 66 -5.73 -15.93 10.83
CA THR A 66 -6.68 -16.08 11.94
C THR A 66 -6.07 -15.77 13.31
N ALA A 67 -4.75 -15.66 13.40
CA ALA A 67 -4.05 -15.26 14.63
C ALA A 67 -4.27 -13.77 14.96
N ARG A 68 -4.71 -12.96 13.99
CA ARG A 68 -5.00 -11.55 14.24
C ARG A 68 -6.38 -11.38 14.86
N GLU A 69 -6.41 -10.84 16.08
CA GLU A 69 -7.65 -10.56 16.81
C GLU A 69 -8.44 -9.39 16.19
N ASN A 70 -7.74 -8.37 15.68
CA ASN A 70 -8.36 -7.21 15.04
C ASN A 70 -8.88 -7.55 13.63
N PRO A 71 -10.21 -7.45 13.37
CA PRO A 71 -10.77 -7.78 12.05
C PRO A 71 -10.34 -6.80 10.95
N SER A 72 -9.89 -5.59 11.31
CA SER A 72 -9.41 -4.58 10.37
C SER A 72 -7.93 -4.77 10.06
N ASP A 73 -7.56 -4.48 8.81
CA ASP A 73 -6.16 -4.45 8.39
C ASP A 73 -5.44 -3.24 9.01
N PRO A 74 -4.13 -3.35 9.29
CA PRO A 74 -3.36 -2.21 9.75
C PRO A 74 -3.27 -1.13 8.68
N SER A 75 -3.17 0.13 9.10
CA SER A 75 -2.87 1.24 8.20
C SER A 75 -1.39 1.21 7.84
N ILE A 76 -1.06 1.22 6.55
CA ILE A 76 0.33 1.20 6.07
C ILE A 76 0.59 2.42 5.21
N GLU A 77 1.43 3.33 5.71
CA GLU A 77 1.85 4.53 5.02
C GLU A 77 3.36 4.42 4.73
N LEU A 78 3.71 4.26 3.46
CA LEU A 78 5.08 4.22 2.99
C LEU A 78 5.34 5.45 2.12
N GLU A 79 6.32 6.27 2.51
CA GLU A 79 6.66 7.50 1.77
C GLU A 79 7.19 7.24 0.33
N PRO A 80 7.33 8.28 -0.51
CA PRO A 80 7.64 8.14 -1.95
C PRO A 80 8.86 7.29 -2.30
N LEU A 81 9.84 7.13 -1.40
CA LEU A 81 10.99 6.23 -1.60
C LEU A 81 10.62 4.74 -1.68
N PHE A 82 9.36 4.40 -1.39
CA PHE A 82 8.77 3.07 -1.52
C PHE A 82 7.72 3.00 -2.63
N GLU A 83 7.42 4.09 -3.35
CA GLU A 83 6.37 4.12 -4.37
C GLU A 83 6.70 3.18 -5.55
N ASN A 84 7.97 3.10 -5.92
CA ASN A 84 8.44 2.18 -6.94
C ASN A 84 8.62 0.75 -6.36
N VAL A 85 8.12 -0.25 -7.09
CA VAL A 85 8.17 -1.67 -6.66
C VAL A 85 9.60 -2.19 -6.52
N ASP A 86 10.54 -1.75 -7.36
CA ASP A 86 11.93 -2.21 -7.28
C ASP A 86 12.63 -1.62 -6.05
N ASP A 87 12.39 -0.34 -5.75
CA ASP A 87 12.90 0.31 -4.53
C ASP A 87 12.30 -0.34 -3.28
N PHE A 88 10.98 -0.58 -3.28
CA PHE A 88 10.29 -1.32 -2.22
C PHE A 88 10.95 -2.68 -1.95
N LYS A 89 11.14 -3.49 -3.01
CA LYS A 89 11.76 -4.82 -2.89
C LYS A 89 13.20 -4.77 -2.39
N GLN A 90 13.97 -3.76 -2.78
CA GLN A 90 15.35 -3.62 -2.30
C GLN A 90 15.40 -3.24 -0.83
N ARG A 91 14.46 -2.41 -0.37
CA ARG A 91 14.41 -1.89 1.00
C ARG A 91 13.93 -2.93 2.01
N PHE A 92 13.11 -3.88 1.61
CA PHE A 92 12.67 -5.00 2.45
C PHE A 92 13.40 -6.29 2.06
N LYS A 93 14.40 -6.72 2.84
CA LYS A 93 15.01 -8.05 2.63
C LYS A 93 13.99 -9.19 2.82
N SER A 94 13.09 -9.02 3.78
CA SER A 94 11.85 -9.79 3.92
C SER A 94 10.74 -8.87 4.44
N ILE A 95 9.49 -9.18 4.12
CA ILE A 95 8.37 -8.43 4.68
C ILE A 95 8.26 -8.74 6.19
N PRO A 96 8.20 -7.72 7.07
CA PRO A 96 8.01 -7.92 8.50
C PRO A 96 6.70 -8.64 8.84
N SER A 97 6.67 -9.31 9.99
CA SER A 97 5.43 -9.78 10.59
C SER A 97 4.60 -8.60 11.09
N VAL A 98 3.31 -8.58 10.75
CA VAL A 98 2.38 -7.48 11.08
C VAL A 98 1.05 -7.97 11.65
N VAL A 99 0.96 -9.24 12.05
CA VAL A 99 -0.25 -9.83 12.67
C VAL A 99 -0.76 -8.99 13.85
N ALA A 100 0.14 -8.42 14.65
CA ALA A 100 -0.20 -7.59 15.81
C ALA A 100 -0.03 -6.07 15.58
N LEU A 101 0.09 -5.62 14.33
CA LEU A 101 0.26 -4.21 13.97
C LEU A 101 -1.09 -3.48 13.90
N ASP A 102 -1.15 -2.24 14.35
CA ASP A 102 -2.28 -1.33 14.12
C ASP A 102 -1.98 -0.31 13.03
N SER A 103 -0.78 0.27 13.03
CA SER A 103 -0.34 1.20 12.00
C SER A 103 1.17 1.17 11.81
N LEU A 104 1.61 1.32 10.56
CA LEU A 104 3.01 1.55 10.18
C LEU A 104 3.09 2.85 9.37
N ASP A 105 3.97 3.74 9.81
CA ASP A 105 4.36 4.96 9.10
C ASP A 105 5.87 4.95 8.88
N VAL A 106 6.32 5.02 7.63
CA VAL A 106 7.73 5.00 7.26
C VAL A 106 8.06 6.18 6.37
N THR A 107 8.94 7.05 6.87
CA THR A 107 9.39 8.26 6.17
C THR A 107 10.91 8.28 6.00
N GLY A 108 11.37 8.74 4.83
CA GLY A 108 12.79 8.84 4.48
C GLY A 108 13.50 7.51 4.14
N ASP A 109 14.85 7.52 4.15
CA ASP A 109 15.70 6.41 3.70
C ASP A 109 15.81 5.28 4.75
N VAL A 110 14.77 4.46 4.80
CA VAL A 110 14.64 3.32 5.74
C VAL A 110 14.83 1.99 4.99
N TRP A 111 15.54 1.06 5.64
CA TRP A 111 15.81 -0.29 5.15
C TRP A 111 15.52 -1.31 6.24
N PHE A 112 14.96 -2.45 5.85
CA PHE A 112 14.50 -3.51 6.74
C PHE A 112 15.32 -4.78 6.49
N GLY A 113 15.88 -5.31 7.58
CA GLY A 113 16.50 -6.63 7.66
C GLY A 113 15.51 -7.79 7.49
N THR A 114 15.92 -8.98 7.91
CA THR A 114 15.06 -10.18 7.92
C THR A 114 14.40 -10.41 9.27
N ASP A 115 13.31 -11.17 9.31
CA ASP A 115 12.67 -11.65 10.55
C ASP A 115 12.23 -10.54 11.53
N ILE A 116 11.88 -9.36 11.00
CA ILE A 116 11.39 -8.23 11.78
C ILE A 116 9.93 -8.45 12.18
N THR A 117 9.56 -8.03 13.39
CA THR A 117 8.17 -8.06 13.88
C THR A 117 7.73 -6.65 14.28
N LEU A 118 6.57 -6.21 13.78
CA LEU A 118 5.99 -4.90 14.08
C LEU A 118 4.66 -5.08 14.82
N LYS A 119 4.47 -4.35 15.91
CA LYS A 119 3.30 -4.45 16.80
C LYS A 119 2.77 -3.09 17.22
N GLY A 120 1.46 -2.99 17.42
CA GLY A 120 0.81 -1.75 17.84
C GLY A 120 1.03 -0.64 16.82
N LYS A 121 1.46 0.55 17.26
CA LYS A 121 1.72 1.68 16.37
C LYS A 121 3.22 1.88 16.17
N VAL A 122 3.70 1.72 14.94
CA VAL A 122 5.12 1.88 14.59
C VAL A 122 5.33 3.05 13.63
N SER A 123 6.28 3.92 13.95
CA SER A 123 6.59 5.13 13.19
C SER A 123 8.10 5.32 13.04
N ILE A 124 8.62 5.11 11.83
CA ILE A 124 10.06 5.16 11.55
C ILE A 124 10.37 6.36 10.66
N HIS A 125 11.10 7.32 11.21
CA HIS A 125 11.41 8.58 10.54
C HIS A 125 12.91 8.77 10.34
N ALA A 126 13.38 8.60 9.11
CA ALA A 126 14.74 8.92 8.72
C ALA A 126 14.84 10.41 8.32
N ARG A 127 15.67 11.17 9.04
CA ARG A 127 15.94 12.57 8.70
C ARG A 127 16.65 12.67 7.34
N LEU A 128 16.50 13.80 6.67
CA LEU A 128 17.15 14.05 5.38
C LEU A 128 18.67 13.79 5.46
N GLY A 129 19.17 13.00 4.51
CA GLY A 129 20.58 12.61 4.43
C GLY A 129 21.02 11.54 5.43
N MET A 130 20.11 11.03 6.26
CA MET A 130 20.36 9.89 7.14
C MET A 130 19.70 8.64 6.59
N LYS A 131 20.41 7.52 6.71
CA LYS A 131 19.90 6.19 6.42
C LYS A 131 19.64 5.45 7.73
N ILE A 132 18.43 4.89 7.88
CA ILE A 132 18.09 3.99 8.98
C ILE A 132 18.07 2.57 8.44
N VAL A 133 18.75 1.66 9.13
CA VAL A 133 18.69 0.22 8.87
C VAL A 133 18.13 -0.46 10.11
N ILE A 134 16.96 -1.08 9.97
CA ILE A 134 16.36 -1.92 11.01
C ILE A 134 17.04 -3.29 10.95
N PRO A 135 17.76 -3.71 12.00
CA PRO A 135 18.50 -4.98 12.00
C PRO A 135 17.60 -6.20 11.91
N ASP A 136 18.20 -7.33 11.52
CA ASP A 136 17.52 -8.62 11.47
C ASP A 136 16.99 -9.02 12.86
N GLY A 137 15.81 -9.66 12.92
CA GLY A 137 15.18 -10.11 14.16
C GLY A 137 14.62 -9.00 15.06
N THR A 138 14.62 -7.74 14.60
CA THR A 138 14.16 -6.60 15.42
C THR A 138 12.66 -6.69 15.69
N VAL A 139 12.27 -6.44 16.94
CA VAL A 139 10.87 -6.27 17.34
C VAL A 139 10.62 -4.80 17.68
N LEU A 140 9.70 -4.17 16.96
CA LEU A 140 9.21 -2.81 17.24
C LEU A 140 7.76 -2.88 17.71
N GLU A 141 7.49 -2.25 18.84
CA GLU A 141 6.19 -2.25 19.50
C GLU A 141 5.95 -0.87 20.10
N ASP A 142 4.90 -0.19 19.64
CA ASP A 142 4.48 1.16 20.08
C ASP A 142 5.63 2.19 20.10
N LYS A 143 6.34 2.31 18.97
CA LYS A 143 7.57 3.09 18.82
C LYS A 143 7.66 3.88 17.53
#